data_AF-A0A9P5X073-F1
#
_entry.id   AF-A0A9P5X073-F1
#
_cell.length_a   1.000
_cell.length_b   1.000
_cell.length_c   1.000
_cell.angle_alpha   90.00
_cell.angle_beta   90.00
_cell.angle_gamma   90.00
#
_symmetry.space_group_name_H-M   'P 1'
#
loop_
_entity.id
_entity.type
_entity.pdbx_description
1 polymer ?
#
loop_
_entity_poly.entity_id
_entity_poly.type
_entity_poly.pdbx_seq_one_letter_code
_entity_poly.pdbx_strand_id
1 'polypeptide(L)'
;FEAVMKAHTTQETSEITGGDEDEDNPPPPPPQTRELLQASSTIHRYLGMTNHSFSRQMEHLLILFNHTVRLEQAAIMRDTQLDDFF
;
A
#
# COMPACT_ATOMS: atom_id res chain seq x y z
N PHE A 1 -19.18 13.89 15.02
CA PHE A 1 -19.41 14.83 13.92
C PHE A 1 -18.12 15.10 13.15
N GLU A 2 -17.03 15.47 13.83
CA GLU A 2 -15.69 15.67 13.24
C GLU A 2 -15.08 14.42 12.56
N ALA A 3 -15.36 13.23 13.08
CA ALA A 3 -14.90 11.96 12.49
C ALA A 3 -15.58 11.63 11.14
N VAL A 4 -16.81 12.09 10.90
CA VAL A 4 -17.54 11.86 9.64
C VAL A 4 -17.09 12.85 8.56
N MET A 5 -16.74 14.08 8.95
CA MET A 5 -16.17 15.07 8.02
C MET A 5 -14.81 14.64 7.47
N LYS A 6 -13.99 13.92 8.26
CA LYS A 6 -12.71 13.35 7.77
C LYS A 6 -12.90 12.23 6.75
N ALA A 7 -13.99 11.47 6.81
CA ALA A 7 -14.33 10.51 5.77
C ALA A 7 -14.70 11.21 4.44
N HIS A 8 -15.29 12.41 4.52
CA HIS A 8 -15.62 13.22 3.35
C HIS A 8 -14.38 13.80 2.64
N THR A 9 -13.30 14.11 3.39
CA THR A 9 -12.06 14.65 2.81
C THR A 9 -11.23 13.58 2.07
N THR A 10 -11.39 12.31 2.44
CA THR A 10 -10.76 11.16 1.74
C THR A 10 -11.40 10.91 0.37
N GLN A 11 -12.61 11.42 0.13
CA GLN A 11 -13.31 11.28 -1.15
C GLN A 11 -13.02 12.42 -2.13
N GLU A 12 -12.64 13.62 -1.63
CA GLU A 12 -12.44 14.82 -2.46
C GLU A 12 -11.02 14.96 -3.07
N THR A 13 -10.07 14.10 -2.73
CA THR A 13 -8.67 14.20 -3.25
C THR A 13 -8.25 13.04 -4.16
N SER A 14 -9.18 12.16 -4.53
CA SER A 14 -8.96 11.11 -5.53
C SER A 14 -9.37 11.50 -6.96
N GLU A 15 -9.90 12.72 -7.16
CA GLU A 15 -10.47 13.15 -8.46
C GLU A 15 -9.60 14.12 -9.27
N ILE A 16 -8.33 14.31 -8.91
CA ILE A 16 -7.46 15.20 -9.69
C ILE A 16 -6.49 14.39 -10.56
N THR A 17 -7.00 14.10 -11.76
CA THR A 17 -6.34 14.03 -13.08
C THR A 17 -5.95 12.67 -13.67
N GLY A 18 -6.70 12.30 -14.72
CA GLY A 18 -6.37 11.35 -15.79
C GLY A 18 -7.38 10.21 -15.85
N GLY A 19 -8.34 10.13 -16.77
CA GLY A 19 -8.49 10.73 -18.09
C GLY A 19 -9.29 9.71 -18.90
N ASP A 20 -10.40 10.16 -19.49
CA ASP A 20 -11.38 9.40 -20.27
C ASP A 20 -12.08 8.20 -19.60
N GLU A 21 -13.40 8.26 -19.71
CA GLU A 21 -14.41 7.38 -19.16
C GLU A 21 -14.41 6.02 -19.87
N ASP A 22 -13.73 5.02 -19.30
CA ASP A 22 -14.16 3.63 -19.42
C ASP A 22 -14.94 3.27 -18.14
N GLU A 23 -16.13 3.88 -17.97
CA GLU A 23 -17.02 3.69 -16.81
C GLU A 23 -17.50 2.24 -16.61
N ASP A 24 -17.24 1.34 -17.57
CA ASP A 24 -17.67 -0.07 -17.52
C ASP A 24 -16.51 -1.05 -17.22
N ASN A 25 -15.30 -0.55 -16.97
CA ASN A 25 -14.19 -1.41 -16.60
C ASN A 25 -14.12 -1.59 -15.07
N PRO A 26 -14.05 -2.84 -14.57
CA PRO A 26 -13.86 -3.07 -13.15
C PRO A 26 -12.53 -2.45 -12.70
N PRO A 27 -12.46 -1.92 -11.46
CA PRO A 27 -11.22 -1.37 -10.93
C PRO A 27 -10.11 -2.44 -10.98
N PRO A 28 -8.85 -2.04 -11.22
CA PRO A 28 -7.75 -2.99 -11.22
C PRO A 28 -7.69 -3.71 -9.87
N PRO A 29 -7.29 -5.00 -9.87
CA PRO A 29 -7.15 -5.74 -8.63
C PRO A 29 -6.12 -5.04 -7.71
N PRO A 30 -6.27 -5.18 -6.38
CA PRO A 30 -5.29 -4.65 -5.46
C PRO A 30 -3.90 -5.26 -5.73
N PRO A 31 -2.82 -4.50 -5.49
CA PRO A 31 -1.47 -4.99 -5.71
C PRO A 31 -1.15 -6.18 -4.82
N GLN A 32 -0.38 -7.12 -5.35
CA GLN A 32 0.06 -8.28 -4.59
C GLN A 32 1.16 -7.90 -3.60
N THR A 33 1.28 -8.65 -2.51
CA THR A 33 2.36 -8.49 -1.51
C THR A 33 3.75 -8.40 -2.15
N ARG A 34 4.00 -9.21 -3.20
CA ARG A 34 5.27 -9.19 -3.95
C ARG A 34 5.51 -7.85 -4.65
N GLU A 35 4.48 -7.28 -5.26
CA GLU A 35 4.56 -6.00 -5.97
C GLU A 35 4.80 -4.85 -4.99
N LEU A 36 4.15 -4.88 -3.84
CA LEU A 36 4.36 -3.93 -2.74
C LEU A 36 5.81 -3.97 -2.22
N LEU A 37 6.36 -5.17 -1.98
CA LEU A 37 7.74 -5.32 -1.54
C LEU A 37 8.76 -4.88 -2.61
N GLN A 38 8.46 -5.14 -3.89
CA GLN A 38 9.29 -4.70 -5.00
C GLN A 38 9.30 -3.16 -5.15
N ALA A 39 8.14 -2.53 -5.03
CA ALA A 39 8.01 -1.08 -5.03
C ALA A 39 8.79 -0.45 -3.86
N SER A 40 8.60 -0.99 -2.65
CA SER A 40 9.33 -0.55 -1.45
C SER A 40 10.85 -0.62 -1.62
N SER A 41 11.37 -1.72 -2.16
CA SER A 41 12.80 -1.88 -2.46
C SER A 41 13.31 -0.85 -3.47
N THR A 42 12.51 -0.55 -4.50
CA THR A 42 12.84 0.45 -5.52
C THR A 42 12.92 1.85 -4.92
N ILE A 43 11.94 2.22 -4.08
CA ILE A 43 11.93 3.51 -3.38
C ILE A 43 13.14 3.61 -2.44
N HIS A 44 13.43 2.57 -1.67
CA HIS A 44 14.57 2.56 -0.75
C HIS A 44 15.91 2.79 -1.49
N ARG A 45 16.07 2.23 -2.70
CA ARG A 45 17.24 2.47 -3.54
C ARG A 45 17.38 3.95 -3.93
N TYR A 46 16.29 4.61 -4.31
CA TYR A 46 16.30 6.04 -4.65
C TYR A 46 16.58 6.93 -3.42
N LEU A 47 16.08 6.54 -2.26
CA LEU A 47 16.35 7.26 -1.01
C LEU A 47 17.82 7.18 -0.62
N GLY A 48 18.47 6.03 -0.76
CA GLY A 48 19.90 5.88 -0.52
C GLY A 48 20.78 6.73 -1.44
N MET A 49 20.26 7.15 -2.60
CA MET A 49 20.97 8.06 -3.51
C MET A 49 20.76 9.55 -3.18
N THR A 50 19.78 9.88 -2.34
CA THR A 50 19.43 11.26 -1.97
C THR A 50 19.83 11.53 -0.52
N ASN A 51 20.91 12.29 -0.31
CA ASN A 51 21.43 12.65 1.03
C ASN A 51 20.55 13.70 1.77
N HIS A 52 19.22 13.58 1.68
CA HIS A 52 18.29 14.53 2.27
C HIS A 52 17.76 14.02 3.62
N SER A 53 17.49 14.92 4.57
CA SER A 53 16.91 14.57 5.87
C SER A 53 15.54 13.89 5.75
N PHE A 54 14.76 14.28 4.74
CA PHE A 54 13.50 13.64 4.36
C PHE A 54 13.65 12.16 4.01
N SER A 55 14.78 11.75 3.42
CA SER A 55 15.01 10.37 3.03
C SER A 55 15.04 9.43 4.22
N ARG A 56 15.56 9.88 5.38
CA ARG A 56 15.56 9.08 6.62
C ARG A 56 14.15 8.85 7.18
N GLN A 57 13.28 9.84 7.09
CA GLN A 57 11.89 9.70 7.54
C GLN A 57 11.15 8.70 6.64
N MET A 58 11.37 8.81 5.33
CA MET A 58 10.79 7.89 4.37
C MET A 58 11.34 6.46 4.55
N GLU A 59 12.62 6.28 4.84
CA GLU A 59 13.21 4.98 5.17
C GLU A 59 12.52 4.32 6.36
N HIS A 60 12.28 5.07 7.44
CA HIS A 60 11.58 4.56 8.61
C HIS A 60 10.14 4.10 8.27
N LEU A 61 9.42 4.88 7.45
CA LEU A 61 8.08 4.50 6.97
C LEU A 61 8.11 3.23 6.11
N LEU A 62 9.10 3.09 5.21
CA LEU A 62 9.26 1.90 4.39
C LEU A 62 9.58 0.65 5.21
N ILE A 63 10.37 0.79 6.29
CA ILE A 63 10.66 -0.32 7.21
C ILE A 63 9.38 -0.79 7.89
N LEU A 64 8.58 0.13 8.43
CA LEU A 64 7.30 -0.20 9.06
C LEU A 64 6.34 -0.85 8.06
N PHE A 65 6.23 -0.28 6.86
CA PHE A 65 5.42 -0.82 5.78
C PHE A 65 5.80 -2.27 5.45
N ASN A 66 7.09 -2.54 5.23
CA ASN A 66 7.60 -3.88 4.92
C ASN A 66 7.29 -4.89 6.04
N HIS A 67 7.39 -4.45 7.29
CA HIS A 67 7.07 -5.29 8.44
C HIS A 67 5.58 -5.66 8.47
N THR A 68 4.69 -4.68 8.29
CA THR A 68 3.23 -4.91 8.25
C THR A 68 2.84 -5.85 7.11
N VAL A 69 3.35 -5.60 5.90
CA VAL A 69 3.08 -6.42 4.72
C VAL A 69 3.49 -7.88 4.93
N ARG A 70 4.64 -8.12 5.59
CA ARG A 70 5.10 -9.48 5.91
C ARG A 70 4.26 -10.14 7.00
N LEU A 71 3.79 -9.38 7.99
CA LEU A 71 2.89 -9.90 9.02
C LEU A 71 1.54 -10.29 8.43
N GLU A 72 0.96 -9.45 7.58
CA GLU A 72 -0.30 -9.76 6.89
C GLU A 72 -0.15 -11.00 6.02
N GLN A 73 0.95 -11.13 5.26
CA GLN A 73 1.23 -12.34 4.49
C GLN A 73 1.30 -13.59 5.37
N ALA A 74 1.99 -13.51 6.52
CA ALA A 74 2.09 -14.63 7.45
C ALA A 74 0.75 -14.96 8.15
N ALA A 75 -0.11 -13.96 8.37
CA ALA A 75 -1.45 -14.16 8.92
C ALA A 75 -2.36 -14.90 7.93
N ILE A 76 -2.36 -14.49 6.66
CA ILE A 76 -3.12 -15.16 5.60
C ILE A 76 -2.70 -16.63 5.47
N MET A 77 -1.41 -16.92 5.55
CA MET A 77 -0.91 -18.31 5.47
C MET A 77 -1.34 -19.19 6.65
N ARG A 78 -1.59 -18.62 7.84
CA ARG A 78 -2.05 -19.38 9.01
C ARG A 78 -3.53 -19.75 8.93
N ASP A 79 -4.36 -18.93 8.28
CA ASP A 79 -5.78 -19.25 8.06
C ASP A 79 -5.96 -20.38 7.04
N THR A 80 -5.06 -20.51 6.07
CA THR A 80 -5.14 -21.54 5.01
C THR A 80 -4.74 -22.97 5.43
N GLN A 81 -4.60 -23.29 6.72
CA GLN A 81 -4.02 -24.58 7.15
C GLN A 81 -4.90 -25.49 8.02
N LEU A 82 -6.16 -25.18 8.31
CA LEU A 82 -6.99 -26.06 9.16
C LEU A 82 -8.23 -26.66 8.49
N ASP A 83 -8.89 -25.98 7.55
CA ASP A 83 -10.17 -26.46 6.98
C ASP A 83 -10.09 -27.13 5.61
N ASP A 84 -8.93 -27.09 4.93
CA ASP A 84 -8.78 -27.70 3.58
C ASP A 84 -8.33 -29.18 3.60
N PHE A 85 -8.20 -29.79 4.78
CA PHE A 85 -7.67 -31.15 4.94
C PHE A 85 -8.61 -32.15 5.64
N PHE A 86 -9.88 -31.81 5.88
CA PHE A 86 -10.87 -32.73 6.46
C PHE A 86 -12.16 -32.80 5.65
#